data_AF-A0A6N6JPE7-F1
#
_entry.id   AF-A0A6N6JPE7-F1
#
_cell.length_a   1.000
_cell.length_b   1.000
_cell.length_c   1.000
_cell.angle_alpha   90.00
_cell.angle_beta   90.00
_cell.angle_gamma   90.00
#
_symmetry.space_group_name_H-M   'P 1'
#
loop_
_entity.id
_entity.type
_entity.pdbx_description
1 polymer ?
#
loop_
_entity_poly.entity_id
_entity_poly.type
_entity_poly.pdbx_seq_one_letter_code
_entity_poly.pdbx_strand_id
1 'polypeptide(L)'
;MVVFFTWLSFRQAFRNDRIIKRLEANPALAAKHHRKWEPYHKSWAKRLHVWPYLLRIELVGCLALFTFLLIWSIFLNAPLEEPANPAFTPNPSKAPWYFLGLQELLVYFDPWIAGVVLPGMIISGLMAIPYVDLNPYGNGYYTWTQRKFAITVFQFGWIVLWVALIILGTYIRGPGWQLFLPWEYWDPHRVIFEVNVDASELIAHWLNKPEWALAPTTGPYLARLLHPATVIGGVVTLGMLGVIGGAMIGFFKWYMPEMWKKLGFIRQQVILGHLVIMVLVVVKIVLRLTLSIKYLWVIPDLLNI
;
A
#
# COMPACT_ATOMS: atom_id res chain seq x y z
N MET A 1 7.48 -4.07 16.53
CA MET A 1 8.49 -3.40 15.69
C MET A 1 7.90 -2.21 14.93
N VAL A 2 6.91 -2.40 14.04
CA VAL A 2 6.30 -1.31 13.23
C VAL A 2 5.84 -0.12 14.09
N VAL A 3 5.01 -0.35 15.12
CA VAL A 3 4.50 0.71 16.00
C VAL A 3 5.62 1.53 16.64
N PHE A 4 6.64 0.86 17.17
CA PHE A 4 7.77 1.51 17.83
C PHE A 4 8.57 2.40 16.88
N PHE A 5 8.94 1.89 15.70
CA PHE A 5 9.75 2.65 14.75
C PHE A 5 8.96 3.81 14.13
N THR A 6 7.67 3.62 13.81
CA THR A 6 6.79 4.70 13.36
C THR A 6 6.68 5.78 14.44
N TRP A 7 6.42 5.40 15.70
CA TRP A 7 6.38 6.35 16.80
C TRP A 7 7.71 7.09 16.98
N LEU A 8 8.83 6.37 16.94
CA LEU A 8 10.16 6.94 17.08
C LEU A 8 10.44 7.96 15.97
N SER A 9 10.15 7.63 14.71
CA SER A 9 10.36 8.54 13.59
C SER A 9 9.52 9.82 13.73
N PHE A 10 8.24 9.70 14.11
CA PHE A 10 7.37 10.86 14.31
C PHE A 10 7.79 11.68 15.54
N ARG A 11 8.18 11.03 16.64
CA ARG A 11 8.70 11.71 17.83
C ARG A 11 9.94 12.54 17.50
N GLN A 12 10.87 11.99 16.72
CA GLN A 12 12.05 12.72 16.27
C GLN A 12 11.67 13.85 15.31
N ALA A 13 10.77 13.61 14.36
CA ALA A 13 10.29 14.62 13.42
C ALA A 13 9.68 15.83 14.12
N PHE A 14 8.79 15.62 15.09
CA PHE A 14 8.15 16.72 15.82
C PHE A 14 9.12 17.50 16.71
N ARG A 15 10.14 16.83 17.28
CA ARG A 15 11.20 17.51 18.03
C ARG A 15 12.04 18.39 17.11
N ASN A 16 12.42 17.87 15.95
CA ASN A 16 13.16 18.63 14.93
C ASN A 16 12.35 19.81 14.41
N ASP A 17 11.05 19.62 14.15
CA ASP A 17 10.16 20.70 13.68
C ASP A 17 10.04 21.86 14.69
N ARG A 18 10.02 21.56 16.00
CA ARG A 18 10.05 22.61 17.04
C ARG A 18 11.34 23.41 17.02
N ILE A 19 12.47 22.75 16.74
CA ILE A 19 13.77 23.41 16.60
C ILE A 19 13.76 24.27 15.34
N ILE A 20 13.35 23.71 14.20
CA ILE A 20 13.24 24.42 12.92
C ILE A 20 12.41 25.71 13.09
N LYS A 21 11.25 25.62 13.74
CA LYS A 21 10.41 26.80 14.02
C LYS A 21 11.12 27.86 14.88
N ARG A 22 11.92 27.45 15.87
CA ARG A 22 12.73 28.37 16.69
C ARG A 22 13.86 29.01 15.90
N LEU A 23 14.46 28.28 14.97
CA LEU A 23 15.53 28.77 14.10
C LEU A 23 15.00 29.75 13.06
N GLU A 24 13.82 29.48 12.49
CA GLU A 24 13.13 30.39 11.57
C GLU A 24 12.75 31.71 12.26
N ALA A 25 12.37 31.67 13.55
CA ALA A 25 12.07 32.86 14.33
C ALA A 25 13.31 33.69 14.73
N ASN A 26 14.50 33.06 14.80
CA ASN A 26 15.73 33.71 15.25
C ASN A 26 16.89 33.46 14.27
N PRO A 27 17.07 34.31 13.24
CA PRO A 27 18.10 34.14 12.21
C PRO A 27 19.54 34.05 12.78
N ALA A 28 19.82 34.76 13.87
CA ALA A 28 21.12 34.71 14.55
C ALA A 28 21.41 33.33 15.18
N LEU A 29 20.37 32.58 15.55
CA LEU A 29 20.46 31.25 16.14
C LEU A 29 20.53 30.17 15.05
N ALA A 30 19.86 30.39 13.91
CA ALA A 30 19.92 29.53 12.72
C ALA A 30 21.35 29.35 12.19
N ALA A 31 22.19 30.38 12.23
CA ALA A 31 23.58 30.30 11.78
C ALA A 31 24.47 29.41 12.67
N LYS A 32 24.05 29.13 13.91
CA LYS A 32 24.87 28.43 14.92
C LYS A 32 24.34 27.04 15.29
N HIS A 33 23.11 26.70 14.90
CA HIS A 33 22.40 25.54 15.41
C HIS A 33 21.91 24.60 14.30
N HIS A 34 21.83 23.32 14.61
CA HIS A 34 21.53 22.25 13.66
C HIS A 34 20.04 21.96 13.64
N ARG A 35 19.52 21.49 12.51
CA ARG A 35 18.10 21.10 12.35
C ARG A 35 17.79 19.71 12.91
N LYS A 36 18.61 19.21 13.85
CA LYS A 36 18.47 17.90 14.50
C LYS A 36 18.38 18.10 16.01
N TRP A 37 17.52 17.31 16.66
CA TRP A 37 17.29 17.37 18.11
C TRP A 37 18.43 16.76 18.93
N GLU A 38 19.27 15.92 18.31
CA GLU A 38 20.48 15.42 18.94
C GLU A 38 21.46 16.58 19.19
N PRO A 39 22.10 16.63 20.36
CA PRO A 39 23.05 17.69 20.68
C PRO A 39 24.20 17.67 19.69
N TYR A 40 24.40 18.78 18.98
CA TYR A 40 25.60 18.98 18.16
C TYR A 40 26.69 19.67 18.97
N HIS A 41 27.89 19.11 18.92
CA HIS A 41 29.09 19.76 19.44
C HIS A 41 30.00 20.19 18.31
N LYS A 42 30.43 21.47 18.32
CA LYS A 42 31.35 22.01 17.30
C LYS A 42 32.68 21.26 17.21
N SER A 43 33.09 20.58 18.28
CA SER A 43 34.32 19.77 18.33
C SER A 43 34.19 18.43 17.62
N TRP A 44 32.98 18.01 17.22
CA TRP A 44 32.79 16.72 16.54
C TRP A 44 33.31 16.78 15.11
N ALA A 45 34.04 15.73 14.73
CA ALA A 45 34.52 15.58 13.37
C ALA A 45 33.33 15.38 12.41
N LYS A 46 33.34 16.09 11.27
CA LYS A 46 32.31 15.95 10.22
C LYS A 46 32.31 14.56 9.57
N ARG A 47 33.47 13.90 9.56
CA ARG A 47 33.65 12.54 9.05
C ARG A 47 34.42 11.75 10.08
N LEU A 48 33.96 10.53 10.34
CA LEU A 48 34.62 9.56 11.21
C LEU A 48 35.06 8.38 10.36
N HIS A 49 36.16 7.75 10.73
CA HIS A 49 36.56 6.49 10.10
C HIS A 49 35.52 5.40 10.41
N VAL A 50 35.20 4.57 9.41
CA VAL A 50 34.28 3.44 9.55
C VAL A 50 34.77 2.49 10.63
N TRP A 51 36.07 2.17 10.59
CA TRP A 51 36.76 1.49 11.68
C TRP A 51 37.42 2.51 12.62
N PRO A 52 37.25 2.41 13.95
CA PRO A 52 36.47 1.41 14.66
C PRO A 52 35.02 1.85 14.98
N TYR A 53 34.66 3.11 14.71
CA TYR A 53 33.46 3.74 15.27
C TYR A 53 32.16 3.08 14.81
N LEU A 54 31.95 2.93 13.49
CA LEU A 54 30.73 2.34 12.95
C LEU A 54 30.74 0.81 13.17
N LEU A 55 31.86 0.16 12.85
CA LEU A 55 31.97 -1.30 12.92
C LEU A 55 31.76 -1.86 14.34
N ARG A 56 32.19 -1.15 15.40
CA ARG A 56 31.92 -1.59 16.78
C ARG A 56 30.42 -1.56 17.10
N ILE A 57 29.70 -0.52 16.68
CA ILE A 57 28.26 -0.39 16.94
C ILE A 57 27.50 -1.46 16.16
N GLU A 58 27.84 -1.68 14.90
CA GLU A 58 27.23 -2.71 14.06
C GLU A 58 27.51 -4.12 14.58
N LEU A 59 28.74 -4.41 15.03
CA LEU A 59 29.09 -5.69 15.64
C LEU A 59 28.28 -5.94 16.92
N VAL A 60 28.19 -4.96 17.82
CA VAL A 60 27.39 -5.07 19.04
C VAL A 60 25.91 -5.27 18.70
N GLY A 61 25.37 -4.55 17.72
CA GLY A 61 24.00 -4.73 17.24
C GLY A 61 23.76 -6.12 16.64
N CYS A 62 24.71 -6.62 15.85
CA CYS A 62 24.66 -7.96 15.27
C CYS A 62 24.69 -9.05 16.35
N LEU A 63 25.61 -8.95 17.32
CA LEU A 63 25.68 -9.87 18.45
C LEU A 63 24.40 -9.83 19.30
N ALA A 64 23.84 -8.65 19.53
CA ALA A 64 22.57 -8.50 20.25
C ALA A 64 21.41 -9.14 19.49
N LEU A 65 21.29 -8.90 18.18
CA LEU A 65 20.25 -9.50 17.34
C LEU A 65 20.41 -11.02 17.26
N PHE A 66 21.64 -11.51 17.07
CA PHE A 66 21.95 -12.94 17.03
C PHE A 66 21.59 -13.62 18.35
N THR A 67 22.01 -13.04 19.47
CA THR A 67 21.67 -13.54 20.82
C THR A 67 20.15 -13.55 21.02
N PHE A 68 19.46 -12.49 20.63
CA PHE A 68 18.01 -12.41 20.70
C PHE A 68 17.34 -13.53 19.88
N LEU A 69 17.76 -13.73 18.62
CA LEU A 69 17.20 -14.78 17.75
C LEU A 69 17.51 -16.19 18.27
N LEU A 70 18.71 -16.43 18.83
CA LEU A 70 19.05 -17.70 19.47
C LEU A 70 18.16 -17.99 20.67
N ILE A 71 18.03 -17.02 21.58
CA ILE A 71 17.16 -17.14 22.75
C ILE A 71 15.72 -17.42 22.30
N TRP A 72 15.22 -16.66 21.32
CA TRP A 72 13.88 -16.84 20.77
C TRP A 72 13.68 -18.24 20.17
N SER A 73 14.67 -18.73 19.41
CA SER A 73 14.66 -20.06 18.78
C SER A 73 14.67 -21.22 19.78
N ILE A 74 15.20 -21.03 20.99
CA ILE A 74 15.17 -22.05 22.05
C ILE A 74 13.76 -22.16 22.65
N PHE A 75 13.05 -21.04 22.79
CA PHE A 75 11.73 -21.01 23.43
C PHE A 75 10.58 -21.29 22.47
N LEU A 76 10.74 -21.02 21.17
CA LEU A 76 9.69 -21.16 20.18
C LEU A 76 10.15 -22.00 19.00
N ASN A 77 9.58 -23.21 18.90
CA ASN A 77 9.78 -24.09 17.76
C ASN A 77 9.16 -23.48 16.50
N ALA A 78 9.83 -23.69 15.36
CA ALA A 78 9.26 -23.34 14.07
C ALA A 78 7.99 -24.17 13.82
N PRO A 79 6.86 -23.55 13.43
CA PRO A 79 5.66 -24.28 13.05
C PRO A 79 5.88 -24.90 11.65
N LEU A 80 6.62 -26.02 11.61
CA LEU A 80 6.82 -26.81 10.41
C LEU A 80 5.65 -27.77 10.25
N GLU A 81 5.04 -27.79 9.07
CA GLU A 81 3.99 -28.75 8.72
C GLU A 81 4.57 -30.12 8.35
N GLU A 82 3.69 -31.11 8.21
CA GLU A 82 4.03 -32.43 7.69
C GLU A 82 4.62 -32.36 6.26
N PRO A 83 5.35 -33.40 5.82
CA PRO A 83 5.83 -33.47 4.44
C PRO A 83 4.71 -33.25 3.42
N ALA A 84 5.03 -32.52 2.35
CA ALA A 84 4.06 -32.10 1.35
C ALA A 84 3.25 -33.28 0.78
N ASN A 85 1.92 -33.18 0.86
CA ASN A 85 1.00 -34.16 0.30
C ASN A 85 0.18 -33.52 -0.84
N PRO A 86 0.40 -33.91 -2.11
CA PRO A 86 -0.35 -33.36 -3.24
C PRO A 86 -1.87 -33.61 -3.19
N ALA A 87 -2.32 -34.60 -2.41
CA ALA A 87 -3.75 -34.93 -2.27
C ALA A 87 -4.46 -34.14 -1.16
N PHE A 88 -3.74 -33.30 -0.40
CA PHE A 88 -4.30 -32.54 0.72
C PHE A 88 -3.87 -31.08 0.65
N THR A 89 -4.85 -30.18 0.63
CA THR A 89 -4.62 -28.73 0.71
C THR A 89 -5.06 -28.23 2.08
N PRO A 90 -4.16 -27.64 2.89
CA PRO A 90 -4.53 -27.13 4.20
C PRO A 90 -5.53 -25.98 4.10
N ASN A 91 -6.47 -25.91 5.04
CA ASN A 91 -7.46 -24.85 5.13
C ASN A 91 -7.46 -24.22 6.54
N PRO A 92 -7.08 -22.95 6.70
CA PRO A 92 -6.63 -22.00 5.67
C PRO A 92 -5.15 -22.19 5.28
N SER A 93 -4.86 -22.14 3.98
CA SER A 93 -3.47 -22.06 3.48
C SER A 93 -2.96 -20.62 3.56
N LYS A 94 -2.28 -20.27 4.66
CA LYS A 94 -1.70 -18.92 4.86
C LYS A 94 -0.25 -18.87 4.35
N ALA A 95 0.05 -17.87 3.53
CA ALA A 95 1.41 -17.55 3.14
C ALA A 95 2.23 -17.03 4.34
N PRO A 96 3.57 -17.03 4.25
CA PRO A 96 4.42 -16.36 5.22
C PRO A 96 3.98 -14.91 5.45
N TRP A 97 4.12 -14.42 6.68
CA TRP A 97 3.50 -13.16 7.12
C TRP A 97 3.85 -11.93 6.28
N TYR A 98 5.05 -11.90 5.66
CA TYR A 98 5.49 -10.81 4.80
C TYR A 98 4.83 -10.82 3.41
N PHE A 99 4.18 -11.92 3.01
CA PHE A 99 3.36 -12.03 1.81
C PHE A 99 1.85 -11.99 2.08
N LEU A 100 1.41 -12.05 3.34
CA LEU A 100 -0.02 -12.06 3.69
C LEU A 100 -0.78 -10.85 3.15
N GLY A 101 -0.14 -9.67 3.08
CA GLY A 101 -0.76 -8.49 2.48
C GLY A 101 -1.07 -8.67 0.99
N LEU A 102 -0.17 -9.32 0.24
CA LEU A 102 -0.41 -9.66 -1.16
C LEU A 102 -1.43 -10.77 -1.32
N GLN A 103 -1.40 -11.77 -0.43
CA GLN A 103 -2.41 -12.82 -0.44
C GLN A 103 -3.81 -12.26 -0.18
N GLU A 104 -3.93 -11.30 0.74
CA GLU A 104 -5.20 -10.62 1.00
C GLU A 104 -5.70 -9.84 -0.23
N LEU A 105 -4.80 -9.27 -1.05
CA LEU A 105 -5.19 -8.63 -2.31
C LEU A 105 -5.82 -9.61 -3.33
N LEU A 106 -5.51 -10.91 -3.27
CA LEU A 106 -6.10 -11.93 -4.16
C LEU A 106 -7.61 -12.14 -3.94
N VAL A 107 -8.15 -11.68 -2.80
CA VAL A 107 -9.60 -11.71 -2.56
C VAL A 107 -10.32 -10.65 -3.39
N TYR A 108 -9.66 -9.53 -3.66
CA TYR A 108 -10.25 -8.34 -4.27
C TYR A 108 -9.94 -8.22 -5.76
N PHE A 109 -8.84 -8.85 -6.20
CA PHE A 109 -8.31 -8.72 -7.55
C PHE A 109 -7.98 -10.09 -8.14
N ASP A 110 -8.05 -10.18 -9.47
CA ASP A 110 -7.56 -11.36 -10.18
C ASP A 110 -6.05 -11.58 -9.94
N PRO A 111 -5.58 -12.85 -9.98
CA PRO A 111 -4.22 -13.20 -9.55
C PRO A 111 -3.09 -12.44 -10.24
N TRP A 112 -3.24 -12.07 -11.50
CA TRP A 112 -2.21 -11.34 -12.24
C TRP A 112 -2.11 -9.86 -11.80
N ILE A 113 -3.23 -9.24 -11.41
CA ILE A 113 -3.24 -7.86 -10.89
C ILE A 113 -2.59 -7.82 -9.51
N ALA A 114 -3.06 -8.67 -8.60
CA ALA A 114 -2.56 -8.74 -7.23
C ALA A 114 -1.12 -9.29 -7.15
N GLY A 115 -0.77 -10.27 -7.99
CA GLY A 115 0.51 -10.96 -7.93
C GLY A 115 1.63 -10.33 -8.77
N VAL A 116 1.30 -9.59 -9.84
CA VAL A 116 2.32 -9.05 -10.77
C VAL A 116 2.21 -7.53 -10.89
N VAL A 117 1.04 -7.01 -11.26
CA VAL A 117 0.88 -5.57 -11.55
C VAL A 117 1.08 -4.72 -10.31
N LEU A 118 0.33 -4.97 -9.23
CA LEU A 118 0.41 -4.16 -8.01
C LEU A 118 1.80 -4.22 -7.37
N PRO A 119 2.46 -5.39 -7.21
CA PRO A 119 3.85 -5.44 -6.74
C PRO A 119 4.81 -4.69 -7.67
N GLY A 120 4.66 -4.82 -8.99
CA GLY A 120 5.45 -4.09 -9.97
C GLY A 120 5.27 -2.56 -9.85
N MET A 121 4.06 -2.10 -9.59
CA MET A 121 3.74 -0.69 -9.34
C MET A 121 4.31 -0.19 -8.00
N ILE A 122 4.32 -1.02 -6.95
CA ILE A 122 4.96 -0.66 -5.67
C ILE A 122 6.47 -0.48 -5.87
N ILE A 123 7.13 -1.44 -6.53
CA ILE A 123 8.59 -1.38 -6.78
C ILE A 123 8.94 -0.18 -7.67
N SER A 124 8.22 0.00 -8.79
CA SER A 124 8.48 1.13 -9.69
C SER A 124 8.21 2.47 -9.00
N GLY A 125 7.19 2.56 -8.14
CA GLY A 125 6.92 3.73 -7.31
C GLY A 125 8.06 4.05 -6.36
N LEU A 126 8.61 3.05 -5.65
CA LEU A 126 9.77 3.23 -4.77
C LEU A 126 11.02 3.68 -5.53
N MET A 127 11.25 3.13 -6.73
CA MET A 127 12.34 3.55 -7.62
C MET A 127 12.14 4.97 -8.15
N ALA A 128 10.89 5.40 -8.34
CA ALA A 128 10.56 6.73 -8.86
C ALA A 128 10.78 7.85 -7.83
N ILE A 129 10.71 7.57 -6.51
CA ILE A 129 10.85 8.56 -5.43
C ILE A 129 12.00 9.56 -5.65
N PRO A 130 13.27 9.15 -5.88
CA PRO A 130 14.38 10.08 -6.06
C PRO A 130 14.25 11.00 -7.29
N TYR A 131 13.44 10.61 -8.29
CA TYR A 131 13.24 11.40 -9.51
C TYR A 131 12.07 12.37 -9.42
N VAL A 132 11.08 12.07 -8.57
CA VAL A 132 9.87 12.89 -8.39
C VAL A 132 9.93 13.82 -7.19
N ASP A 133 10.74 13.50 -6.18
CA ASP A 133 10.94 14.33 -4.99
C ASP A 133 11.96 15.45 -5.26
N LEU A 134 11.44 16.66 -5.49
CA LEU A 134 12.25 17.86 -5.72
C LEU A 134 12.61 18.61 -4.43
N ASN A 135 12.17 18.13 -3.27
CA ASN A 135 12.35 18.87 -2.02
C ASN A 135 13.76 18.64 -1.43
N PRO A 136 14.63 19.66 -1.34
CA PRO A 136 15.98 19.50 -0.80
C PRO A 136 16.00 19.35 0.73
N TYR A 137 14.92 19.73 1.43
CA TYR A 137 14.83 19.64 2.89
C TYR A 137 14.52 18.23 3.36
N GLY A 138 14.71 17.93 4.65
CA GLY A 138 14.45 16.59 5.21
C GLY A 138 15.45 15.49 4.82
N ASN A 139 16.60 15.83 4.23
CA ASN A 139 17.68 14.88 3.97
C ASN A 139 18.59 14.76 5.20
N GLY A 140 18.71 13.55 5.76
CA GLY A 140 19.57 13.27 6.92
C GLY A 140 18.99 13.63 8.29
N TYR A 141 17.73 14.07 8.36
CA TYR A 141 17.00 14.31 9.61
C TYR A 141 15.50 14.11 9.42
N TYR A 142 14.82 13.69 10.48
CA TYR A 142 13.36 13.53 10.48
C TYR A 142 12.68 14.91 10.54
N THR A 143 11.66 15.15 9.71
CA THR A 143 10.81 16.36 9.75
C THR A 143 9.42 15.97 9.27
N TRP A 144 8.37 16.54 9.86
CA TRP A 144 7.00 16.36 9.37
C TRP A 144 6.56 17.58 8.57
N THR A 145 6.80 18.78 9.10
CA THR A 145 6.33 20.03 8.52
C THR A 145 6.83 20.30 7.11
N GLN A 146 8.08 19.93 6.80
CA GLN A 146 8.70 20.23 5.51
C GLN A 146 8.32 19.23 4.41
N ARG A 147 7.77 18.05 4.76
CA ARG A 147 7.50 16.94 3.82
C ARG A 147 6.13 16.29 4.05
N LYS A 148 5.15 17.03 4.55
CA LYS A 148 3.82 16.51 4.96
C LYS A 148 3.20 15.60 3.89
N PHE A 149 3.16 16.05 2.65
CA PHE A 149 2.56 15.29 1.56
C PHE A 149 3.27 13.94 1.33
N ALA A 150 4.59 13.98 1.09
CA ALA A 150 5.38 12.78 0.83
C ALA A 150 5.29 11.76 1.98
N ILE A 151 5.38 12.23 3.23
CA ILE A 151 5.29 11.34 4.40
C ILE A 151 3.88 10.79 4.55
N THR A 152 2.84 11.60 4.36
CA THR A 152 1.45 11.14 4.48
C THR A 152 1.13 10.07 3.44
N VAL A 153 1.49 10.30 2.17
CA VAL A 153 1.27 9.31 1.10
C VAL A 153 2.04 8.03 1.36
N PHE A 154 3.32 8.13 1.74
CA PHE A 154 4.13 6.96 2.04
C PHE A 154 3.57 6.17 3.24
N GLN A 155 3.18 6.85 4.32
CA GLN A 155 2.60 6.20 5.50
C GLN A 155 1.22 5.61 5.21
N PHE A 156 0.43 6.22 4.33
CA PHE A 156 -0.82 5.64 3.88
C PHE A 156 -0.58 4.32 3.13
N GLY A 157 0.35 4.30 2.16
CA GLY A 157 0.73 3.06 1.48
C GLY A 157 1.30 2.00 2.43
N TRP A 158 2.22 2.40 3.31
CA TRP A 158 2.88 1.50 4.23
C TRP A 158 1.96 0.95 5.32
N ILE A 159 1.25 1.81 6.06
CA ILE A 159 0.44 1.40 7.21
C ILE A 159 -0.92 0.87 6.75
N VAL A 160 -1.62 1.60 5.88
CA VAL A 160 -3.00 1.27 5.51
C VAL A 160 -3.03 0.20 4.43
N LEU A 161 -2.29 0.37 3.34
CA LEU A 161 -2.36 -0.59 2.22
C LEU A 161 -1.51 -1.83 2.45
N TRP A 162 -0.41 -1.76 3.21
CA TRP A 162 0.48 -2.91 3.40
C TRP A 162 0.26 -3.58 4.77
N VAL A 163 0.55 -2.87 5.86
CA VAL A 163 0.50 -3.45 7.21
C VAL A 163 -0.92 -3.83 7.62
N ALA A 164 -1.94 -3.02 7.31
CA ALA A 164 -3.31 -3.36 7.67
C ALA A 164 -3.82 -4.62 6.94
N LEU A 165 -3.46 -4.81 5.67
CA LEU A 165 -3.78 -6.04 4.93
C LEU A 165 -3.08 -7.27 5.52
N ILE A 166 -1.82 -7.13 5.96
CA ILE A 166 -1.13 -8.20 6.70
C ILE A 166 -1.88 -8.53 7.99
N ILE A 167 -2.29 -7.52 8.76
CA ILE A 167 -3.05 -7.73 10.01
C ILE A 167 -4.39 -8.43 9.72
N LEU A 168 -5.10 -8.02 8.66
CA LEU A 168 -6.34 -8.66 8.21
C LEU A 168 -6.12 -10.14 7.87
N GLY A 169 -5.15 -10.44 7.00
CA GLY A 169 -4.82 -11.81 6.63
C GLY A 169 -4.33 -12.68 7.80
N THR A 170 -3.63 -12.08 8.76
CA THR A 170 -3.08 -12.81 9.90
C THR A 170 -4.19 -13.16 10.92
N TYR A 171 -4.94 -12.15 11.37
CA TYR A 171 -5.78 -12.25 12.56
C TYR A 171 -7.29 -12.31 12.29
N ILE A 172 -7.74 -11.89 11.11
CA ILE A 172 -9.18 -11.74 10.79
C ILE A 172 -9.61 -12.80 9.75
N ARG A 173 -8.71 -13.21 8.85
CA ARG A 173 -8.99 -14.30 7.90
C ARG A 173 -8.88 -15.68 8.56
N GLY A 174 -9.99 -16.41 8.57
CA GLY A 174 -10.13 -17.75 9.15
C GLY A 174 -10.27 -18.86 8.09
N PRO A 175 -10.89 -20.00 8.44
CA PRO A 175 -11.17 -21.10 7.51
C PRO A 175 -11.91 -20.63 6.24
N GLY A 176 -11.54 -21.19 5.09
CA GLY A 176 -12.08 -20.80 3.78
C GLY A 176 -11.68 -19.39 3.32
N TRP A 177 -10.68 -18.78 3.98
CA TRP A 177 -10.34 -17.36 3.81
C TRP A 177 -11.51 -16.40 4.10
N GLN A 178 -12.47 -16.82 4.93
CA GLN A 178 -13.60 -15.98 5.31
C GLN A 178 -13.19 -14.95 6.36
N LEU A 179 -13.95 -13.85 6.42
CA LEU A 179 -13.77 -12.80 7.40
C LEU A 179 -14.46 -13.20 8.71
N PHE A 180 -13.69 -13.33 9.77
CA PHE A 180 -14.19 -13.50 11.13
C PHE A 180 -13.86 -12.24 11.91
N LEU A 181 -14.85 -11.66 12.58
CA LEU A 181 -14.56 -10.54 13.46
C LEU A 181 -13.59 -11.01 14.57
N PRO A 182 -12.79 -10.10 15.13
CA PRO A 182 -12.17 -10.37 16.43
C PRO A 182 -13.26 -10.91 17.36
N TRP A 183 -12.97 -11.81 18.31
CA TRP A 183 -13.95 -12.46 19.22
C TRP A 183 -15.01 -13.40 18.60
N GLU A 184 -15.09 -13.57 17.27
CA GLU A 184 -15.96 -14.58 16.65
C GLU A 184 -15.30 -15.97 16.64
N TYR A 185 -16.06 -17.03 16.92
CA TYR A 185 -15.57 -18.40 16.85
C TYR A 185 -15.31 -18.83 15.40
N TRP A 186 -14.14 -19.40 15.14
CA TRP A 186 -13.77 -19.89 13.81
C TRP A 186 -14.34 -21.29 13.59
N ASP A 187 -15.53 -21.35 12.99
CA ASP A 187 -16.15 -22.61 12.58
C ASP A 187 -15.52 -23.12 11.26
N PRO A 188 -14.82 -24.28 11.27
CA PRO A 188 -14.21 -24.85 10.07
C PRO A 188 -15.21 -25.30 9.00
N HIS A 189 -16.46 -25.55 9.39
CA HIS A 189 -17.51 -26.05 8.49
C HIS A 189 -18.39 -24.95 7.93
N ARG A 190 -18.14 -23.69 8.33
CA ARG A 190 -18.89 -22.55 7.82
C ARG A 190 -18.52 -22.30 6.35
N VAL A 191 -19.51 -22.47 5.48
CA VAL A 191 -19.39 -22.12 4.06
C VAL A 191 -20.33 -20.97 3.75
N ILE A 192 -19.77 -19.76 3.63
CA ILE A 192 -20.49 -18.60 3.12
C ILE A 192 -20.28 -18.56 1.62
N PHE A 193 -21.36 -18.65 0.85
CA PHE A 193 -21.31 -18.42 -0.58
C PHE A 193 -21.31 -16.91 -0.83
N GLU A 194 -20.12 -16.34 -1.07
CA GLU A 194 -20.03 -14.96 -1.56
C GLU A 194 -20.63 -14.89 -2.97
N VAL A 195 -21.80 -14.25 -3.07
CA VAL A 195 -22.42 -13.97 -4.38
C VAL A 195 -21.56 -12.92 -5.07
N ASN A 196 -20.86 -13.35 -6.12
CA ASN A 196 -20.08 -12.45 -6.94
C ASN A 196 -21.00 -11.73 -7.92
N VAL A 197 -21.05 -10.41 -7.84
CA VAL A 197 -21.84 -9.59 -8.74
C VAL A 197 -20.92 -8.75 -9.62
N ASP A 198 -21.25 -8.63 -10.89
CA ASP A 198 -20.53 -7.75 -11.81
C ASP A 198 -21.17 -6.36 -11.82
N ALA A 199 -20.38 -5.31 -12.04
CA ALA A 199 -20.90 -3.95 -12.09
C ALA A 199 -21.96 -3.77 -13.20
N SER A 200 -21.81 -4.51 -14.32
CA SER A 200 -22.80 -4.55 -15.40
C SER A 200 -24.13 -5.16 -14.94
N GLU A 201 -24.11 -6.17 -14.07
CA GLU A 201 -25.31 -6.81 -13.54
C GLU A 201 -26.12 -5.86 -12.64
N LEU A 202 -25.45 -5.11 -11.77
CA LEU A 202 -26.11 -4.10 -10.94
C LEU A 202 -26.79 -3.01 -11.78
N ILE A 203 -26.11 -2.54 -12.82
CA ILE A 203 -26.64 -1.49 -13.71
C ILE A 203 -27.75 -2.05 -14.59
N ALA A 204 -27.60 -3.27 -15.10
CA ALA A 204 -28.62 -3.97 -15.87
C ALA A 204 -29.91 -4.16 -15.05
N HIS A 205 -29.79 -4.55 -13.79
CA HIS A 205 -30.91 -4.67 -12.88
C HIS A 205 -31.58 -3.31 -12.64
N TRP A 206 -30.81 -2.26 -12.38
CA TRP A 206 -31.33 -0.90 -12.19
C TRP A 206 -32.05 -0.34 -13.41
N LEU A 207 -31.59 -0.69 -14.62
CA LEU A 207 -32.20 -0.30 -15.90
C LEU A 207 -33.34 -1.24 -16.35
N ASN A 208 -33.65 -2.30 -15.59
CA ASN A 208 -34.61 -3.35 -15.94
C ASN A 208 -34.32 -4.01 -17.30
N LYS A 209 -33.03 -4.30 -17.55
CA LYS A 209 -32.48 -4.86 -18.79
C LYS A 209 -31.62 -6.10 -18.50
N PRO A 210 -32.23 -7.25 -18.13
CA PRO A 210 -31.46 -8.45 -17.73
C PRO A 210 -30.54 -8.96 -18.85
N GLU A 211 -30.84 -8.71 -20.11
CA GLU A 211 -29.99 -9.02 -21.26
C GLU A 211 -28.62 -8.31 -21.22
N TRP A 212 -28.46 -7.24 -20.43
CA TRP A 212 -27.20 -6.48 -20.30
C TRP A 212 -26.35 -6.90 -19.11
N ALA A 213 -26.82 -7.87 -18.31
CA ALA A 213 -26.13 -8.25 -17.07
C ALA A 213 -24.76 -8.88 -17.35
N LEU A 214 -24.69 -9.79 -18.31
CA LEU A 214 -23.49 -10.57 -18.62
C LEU A 214 -23.20 -10.54 -20.12
N ALA A 215 -21.92 -10.40 -20.47
CA ALA A 215 -21.49 -10.48 -21.85
C ALA A 215 -21.53 -11.94 -22.34
N PRO A 216 -22.03 -12.22 -23.55
CA PRO A 216 -22.02 -13.57 -24.10
C PRO A 216 -20.59 -14.05 -24.31
N THR A 217 -20.30 -15.29 -23.92
CA THR A 217 -18.98 -15.92 -24.10
C THR A 217 -18.81 -16.51 -25.50
N THR A 218 -19.90 -16.81 -26.20
CA THR A 218 -19.90 -17.36 -27.55
C THR A 218 -20.25 -16.31 -28.61
N GLY A 219 -19.58 -16.36 -29.76
CA GLY A 219 -19.88 -15.51 -30.92
C GLY A 219 -18.71 -14.62 -31.36
N PRO A 220 -18.90 -13.78 -32.40
CA PRO A 220 -17.85 -12.91 -32.93
C PRO A 220 -17.29 -11.96 -31.86
N TYR A 221 -15.97 -11.86 -31.75
CA TYR A 221 -15.30 -11.06 -30.71
C TYR A 221 -15.76 -9.60 -30.68
N LEU A 222 -15.95 -8.97 -31.85
CA LEU A 222 -16.40 -7.58 -31.92
C LEU A 222 -17.81 -7.39 -31.32
N ALA A 223 -18.72 -8.35 -31.52
CA ALA A 223 -20.06 -8.30 -30.94
C ALA A 223 -20.01 -8.44 -29.41
N ARG A 224 -19.07 -9.24 -28.90
CA ARG A 224 -18.82 -9.39 -27.45
C ARG A 224 -18.25 -8.11 -26.84
N LEU A 225 -17.34 -7.43 -27.53
CA LEU A 225 -16.75 -6.15 -27.09
C LEU A 225 -17.75 -5.00 -27.06
N LEU A 226 -18.65 -4.94 -28.05
CA LEU A 226 -19.68 -3.91 -28.16
C LEU A 226 -20.95 -4.24 -27.36
N HIS A 227 -20.97 -5.39 -26.67
CA HIS A 227 -22.10 -5.78 -25.85
C HIS A 227 -22.34 -4.73 -24.74
N PRO A 228 -23.60 -4.40 -24.40
CA PRO A 228 -23.88 -3.41 -23.36
C PRO A 228 -23.16 -3.68 -22.03
N ALA A 229 -23.05 -4.93 -21.61
CA ALA A 229 -22.33 -5.31 -20.37
C ALA A 229 -20.85 -4.85 -20.37
N THR A 230 -20.11 -5.13 -21.45
CA THR A 230 -18.69 -4.77 -21.56
C THR A 230 -18.50 -3.27 -21.70
N VAL A 231 -19.38 -2.60 -22.44
CA VAL A 231 -19.37 -1.15 -22.61
C VAL A 231 -19.66 -0.44 -21.29
N ILE A 232 -20.67 -0.90 -20.55
CA ILE A 232 -21.02 -0.37 -19.22
C ILE A 232 -19.83 -0.51 -18.28
N GLY A 233 -19.22 -1.70 -18.18
CA GLY A 233 -18.05 -1.91 -17.33
C GLY A 233 -16.87 -1.01 -17.71
N GLY A 234 -16.63 -0.82 -19.01
CA GLY A 234 -15.62 0.11 -19.53
C GLY A 234 -15.92 1.56 -19.18
N VAL A 235 -17.15 2.02 -19.36
CA VAL A 235 -17.59 3.38 -19.01
C VAL A 235 -17.46 3.62 -17.51
N VAL A 236 -17.87 2.67 -16.67
CA VAL A 236 -17.74 2.77 -15.21
C VAL A 236 -16.27 2.86 -14.81
N THR A 237 -15.41 1.99 -15.35
CA THR A 237 -13.99 1.93 -15.00
C THR A 237 -13.24 3.17 -15.48
N LEU A 238 -13.42 3.58 -16.74
CA LEU A 238 -12.81 4.79 -17.30
C LEU A 238 -13.37 6.05 -16.65
N GLY A 239 -14.66 6.08 -16.34
CA GLY A 239 -15.29 7.17 -15.59
C GLY A 239 -14.69 7.31 -14.20
N MET A 240 -14.51 6.20 -13.47
CA MET A 240 -13.87 6.19 -12.16
C MET A 240 -12.41 6.69 -12.24
N LEU A 241 -11.64 6.21 -13.22
CA LEU A 241 -10.28 6.69 -13.49
C LEU A 241 -10.24 8.19 -13.77
N GLY A 242 -11.15 8.68 -14.62
CA GLY A 242 -11.25 10.09 -14.98
C GLY A 242 -11.65 10.98 -13.81
N VAL A 243 -12.62 10.55 -12.99
CA VAL A 243 -13.09 11.29 -11.81
C VAL A 243 -11.98 11.34 -10.75
N ILE A 244 -11.38 10.21 -10.40
CA ILE A 244 -10.31 10.16 -9.39
C ILE A 244 -9.08 10.93 -9.88
N GLY A 245 -8.65 10.68 -11.12
CA GLY A 245 -7.51 11.39 -11.72
C GLY A 245 -7.74 12.89 -11.82
N GLY A 246 -8.93 13.31 -12.27
CA GLY A 246 -9.33 14.72 -12.35
C GLY A 246 -9.38 15.39 -10.98
N ALA A 247 -9.96 14.72 -9.98
CA ALA A 247 -9.98 15.19 -8.60
C ALA A 247 -8.57 15.34 -8.02
N MET A 248 -7.67 14.39 -8.30
CA MET A 248 -6.26 14.47 -7.89
C MET A 248 -5.53 15.64 -8.55
N ILE A 249 -5.71 15.84 -9.85
CA ILE A 249 -5.15 17.00 -10.57
C ILE A 249 -5.66 18.29 -9.93
N GLY A 250 -6.96 18.38 -9.67
CA GLY A 250 -7.58 19.53 -8.99
C GLY A 250 -6.97 19.76 -7.60
N PHE A 251 -6.83 18.69 -6.81
CA PHE A 251 -6.19 18.74 -5.49
C PHE A 251 -4.76 19.25 -5.57
N PHE A 252 -3.92 18.76 -6.48
CA PHE A 252 -2.55 19.24 -6.61
C PHE A 252 -2.47 20.71 -7.02
N LYS A 253 -3.33 21.13 -7.96
CA LYS A 253 -3.42 22.54 -8.38
C LYS A 253 -3.88 23.46 -7.25
N TRP A 254 -4.75 23.00 -6.36
CA TRP A 254 -5.27 23.78 -5.24
C TRP A 254 -4.34 23.76 -4.01
N TYR A 255 -3.90 22.58 -3.57
CA TYR A 255 -3.17 22.40 -2.32
C TYR A 255 -1.66 22.62 -2.47
N MET A 256 -1.07 22.32 -3.64
CA MET A 256 0.38 22.44 -3.89
C MET A 256 0.70 23.02 -5.28
N PRO A 257 0.16 24.20 -5.64
CA PRO A 257 0.31 24.77 -6.98
C PRO A 257 1.77 24.95 -7.42
N GLU A 258 2.64 25.38 -6.50
CA GLU A 258 4.04 25.67 -6.80
C GLU A 258 4.86 24.40 -7.07
N MET A 259 4.59 23.33 -6.34
CA MET A 259 5.20 22.03 -6.60
C MET A 259 4.69 21.45 -7.92
N TRP A 260 3.37 21.56 -8.17
CA TRP A 260 2.74 21.05 -9.38
C TRP A 260 3.35 21.66 -10.65
N LYS A 261 3.52 22.99 -10.69
CA LYS A 261 4.16 23.69 -11.82
C LYS A 261 5.60 23.25 -12.07
N LYS A 262 6.36 22.97 -11.00
CA LYS A 262 7.79 22.60 -11.08
C LYS A 262 8.05 21.16 -11.52
N LEU A 263 7.08 20.26 -11.33
CA LEU A 263 7.29 18.84 -11.57
C LEU A 263 7.49 18.48 -13.05
N GLY A 264 6.91 19.26 -13.97
CA GLY A 264 6.86 18.91 -15.39
C GLY A 264 5.90 17.75 -15.69
N PHE A 265 5.47 17.63 -16.94
CA PHE A 265 4.37 16.74 -17.33
C PHE A 265 4.63 15.26 -17.00
N ILE A 266 5.83 14.73 -17.31
CA ILE A 266 6.14 13.30 -17.11
C ILE A 266 6.08 12.93 -15.63
N ARG A 267 6.71 13.71 -14.75
CA ARG A 267 6.71 13.43 -13.30
C ARG A 267 5.31 13.55 -12.72
N GLN A 268 4.50 14.49 -13.22
CA GLN A 268 3.09 14.61 -12.84
C GLN A 268 2.32 13.33 -13.14
N GLN A 269 2.48 12.75 -14.35
CA GLN A 269 1.83 11.50 -14.71
C GLN A 269 2.29 10.33 -13.85
N VAL A 270 3.58 10.26 -13.51
CA VAL A 270 4.10 9.21 -12.60
C VAL A 270 3.46 9.32 -11.21
N ILE A 271 3.44 10.51 -10.62
CA ILE A 271 2.81 10.72 -9.30
C ILE A 271 1.31 10.41 -9.36
N LEU A 272 0.60 10.95 -10.36
CA LEU A 272 -0.84 10.72 -10.50
C LEU A 272 -1.15 9.24 -10.71
N GLY A 273 -0.44 8.54 -11.58
CA GLY A 273 -0.69 7.13 -11.86
C GLY A 273 -0.57 6.28 -10.60
N HIS A 274 0.48 6.48 -9.80
CA HIS A 274 0.65 5.75 -8.55
C HIS A 274 -0.45 6.10 -7.54
N LEU A 275 -0.77 7.38 -7.36
CA LEU A 275 -1.79 7.79 -6.40
C LEU A 275 -3.20 7.30 -6.80
N VAL A 276 -3.55 7.40 -8.08
CA VAL A 276 -4.81 6.90 -8.60
C VAL A 276 -4.92 5.40 -8.34
N ILE A 277 -3.87 4.62 -8.61
CA ILE A 277 -3.86 3.18 -8.30
C ILE A 277 -4.02 2.93 -6.79
N MET A 278 -3.33 3.68 -5.94
CA MET A 278 -3.49 3.55 -4.48
C MET A 278 -4.94 3.77 -4.04
N VAL A 279 -5.62 4.78 -4.60
CA VAL A 279 -7.03 5.05 -4.29
C VAL A 279 -7.94 3.99 -4.89
N LEU A 280 -7.71 3.56 -6.13
CA LEU A 280 -8.47 2.48 -6.77
C LEU A 280 -8.38 1.18 -6.00
N VAL A 281 -7.23 0.85 -5.42
CA VAL A 281 -7.09 -0.33 -4.57
C VAL A 281 -8.06 -0.26 -3.40
N VAL A 282 -8.11 0.88 -2.70
CA VAL A 282 -9.06 1.06 -1.59
C VAL A 282 -10.50 1.02 -2.07
N VAL A 283 -10.82 1.75 -3.14
CA VAL A 283 -12.17 1.80 -3.70
C VAL A 283 -12.63 0.40 -4.08
N LYS A 284 -11.78 -0.41 -4.74
CA LYS A 284 -12.11 -1.78 -5.11
C LYS A 284 -12.33 -2.68 -3.89
N ILE A 285 -11.47 -2.58 -2.88
CA ILE A 285 -11.65 -3.31 -1.60
C ILE A 285 -13.00 -2.96 -0.99
N VAL A 286 -13.35 -1.67 -0.91
CA VAL A 286 -14.64 -1.21 -0.36
C VAL A 286 -15.80 -1.76 -1.19
N LEU A 287 -15.76 -1.63 -2.52
CA LEU A 287 -16.82 -2.12 -3.41
C LEU A 287 -17.03 -3.64 -3.27
N ARG A 288 -15.94 -4.39 -3.11
CA ARG A 288 -16.00 -5.83 -2.87
C ARG A 288 -16.63 -6.15 -1.51
N LEU A 289 -16.29 -5.42 -0.46
CA LEU A 289 -16.80 -5.68 0.89
C LEU A 289 -18.26 -5.21 1.09
N THR A 290 -18.68 -4.13 0.44
CA THR A 290 -20.02 -3.54 0.67
C THR A 290 -21.07 -3.95 -0.35
N LEU A 291 -20.67 -4.14 -1.61
CA LEU A 291 -21.59 -4.42 -2.73
C LEU A 291 -21.31 -5.78 -3.38
N SER A 292 -20.37 -6.56 -2.85
CA SER A 292 -19.95 -7.86 -3.40
C SER A 292 -19.51 -7.80 -4.87
N ILE A 293 -19.09 -6.61 -5.33
CA ILE A 293 -18.69 -6.42 -6.73
C ILE A 293 -17.36 -7.12 -6.96
N LYS A 294 -17.37 -8.18 -7.79
CA LYS A 294 -16.14 -8.88 -8.18
C LYS A 294 -15.46 -8.19 -9.34
N TYR A 295 -16.20 -7.86 -10.40
CA TYR A 295 -15.65 -7.24 -11.59
C TYR A 295 -16.36 -5.93 -11.90
N LEU A 296 -15.57 -4.86 -12.06
CA LEU A 296 -15.97 -3.58 -12.61
C LEU A 296 -16.03 -3.64 -14.13
N TRP A 297 -15.08 -4.34 -14.74
CA TRP A 297 -15.04 -4.50 -16.19
C TRP A 297 -14.61 -5.91 -16.57
N VAL A 298 -15.49 -6.60 -17.29
CA VAL A 298 -15.24 -7.90 -17.89
C VAL A 298 -15.12 -7.72 -19.39
N ILE A 299 -14.00 -8.15 -19.94
CA ILE A 299 -13.77 -8.32 -21.38
C ILE A 299 -13.64 -9.83 -21.61
N PRO A 300 -14.60 -10.47 -22.30
CA PRO A 300 -14.58 -11.90 -22.55
C PRO A 300 -13.24 -12.36 -23.12
N ASP A 301 -12.70 -13.43 -22.53
CA ASP A 301 -11.42 -14.08 -22.89
C ASP A 301 -10.13 -13.25 -22.68
N LEU A 302 -10.22 -11.99 -22.22
CA LEU A 302 -9.06 -11.11 -22.17
C LEU A 302 -8.75 -10.57 -20.77
N LEU A 303 -9.75 -9.97 -20.11
CA LEU A 303 -9.47 -9.06 -18.99
C LEU A 303 -10.65 -8.95 -18.05
N ASN A 304 -10.40 -9.17 -16.75
CA ASN A 304 -11.35 -8.82 -15.70
C ASN A 304 -10.67 -7.90 -14.69
N ILE A 305 -11.31 -6.77 -14.37
CA ILE A 305 -10.82 -5.73 -13.45
C ILE A 305 -11.87 -5.46 -12.39
#